data_AF-A0A6J1GZ65-F1
#
_entry.id   AF-A0A6J1GZ65-F1
#
_cell.length_a   1.000
_cell.length_b   1.000
_cell.length_c   1.000
_cell.angle_alpha   90.00
_cell.angle_beta   90.00
_cell.angle_gamma   90.00
#
_symmetry.space_group_name_H-M   'P 1'
#
loop_
_entity.id
_entity.type
_entity.pdbx_description
1 polymer ?
#
loop_
_entity_poly.entity_id
_entity_poly.type
_entity_poly.pdbx_seq_one_letter_code
_entity_poly.pdbx_strand_id
1 'polypeptide(L)'
;MVRVHVKPGDDSGGNEFLYECQSNLLIEEVTSEVVQIFNLQSQIHRLVSELQPRLLPFYGDPKATPLLRALSEAKSYASKDMVIHNRPLSYLVLRHHFETIERELAAKFDLLGVSGSTHYQQLLSDVGLLSEDTTQLKLAGKELMREKQLSDYVGRNEKTKIVLKLQPKIMPPS
;
A
#
# COMPACT_ATOMS: atom_id res chain seq x y z
N MET A 1 -14.85 14.63 -7.70
CA MET A 1 -13.73 13.75 -7.31
C MET A 1 -13.08 14.32 -6.06
N VAL A 2 -12.98 13.51 -5.01
CA VAL A 2 -12.50 13.86 -3.68
C VAL A 2 -11.13 13.23 -3.46
N ARG A 3 -10.26 13.94 -2.75
CA ARG A 3 -8.93 13.45 -2.40
C ARG A 3 -8.83 13.20 -0.90
N VAL A 4 -8.41 12.00 -0.56
CA VAL A 4 -8.37 11.49 0.79
C VAL A 4 -6.93 11.19 1.17
N HIS A 5 -6.46 11.73 2.28
CA HIS A 5 -5.18 11.35 2.90
C HIS A 5 -5.43 10.21 3.87
N VAL A 6 -4.99 9.03 3.48
CA VAL A 6 -5.08 7.84 4.32
C VAL A 6 -3.82 7.76 5.18
N LYS A 7 -4.01 7.53 6.48
CA LYS A 7 -2.94 7.31 7.45
C LYS A 7 -3.19 6.02 8.24
N PRO A 8 -2.12 5.32 8.66
CA PRO A 8 -2.25 4.29 9.65
C PRO A 8 -2.80 4.87 10.97
N GLY A 9 -3.54 4.06 11.70
CA GLY A 9 -4.14 4.44 12.97
C GLY A 9 -3.16 4.52 14.13
N ASP A 10 -2.07 3.76 14.05
CA ASP A 10 -0.88 3.96 14.85
C ASP A 10 -0.10 5.16 14.29
N ASP A 11 0.25 6.11 15.16
CA ASP A 11 0.90 7.37 14.77
C ASP A 11 2.34 7.16 14.23
N SER A 12 2.75 5.90 14.01
CA SER A 12 4.01 5.46 13.42
C SER A 12 4.27 6.07 12.03
N GLY A 13 3.21 6.53 11.35
CA GLY A 13 3.30 7.34 10.14
C GLY A 13 3.93 6.64 8.94
N GLY A 14 4.19 5.33 8.98
CA GLY A 14 5.02 4.63 7.97
C GLY A 14 4.38 4.55 6.58
N ASN A 15 3.08 4.26 6.51
CA ASN A 15 2.36 3.92 5.27
C ASN A 15 1.19 4.88 5.02
N GLU A 16 1.47 6.18 4.95
CA GLU A 16 0.46 7.17 4.55
C GLU A 16 0.46 7.36 3.03
N PHE A 17 -0.73 7.61 2.46
CA PHE A 17 -0.89 7.83 1.02
C PHE A 17 -2.09 8.71 0.72
N LEU A 18 -2.14 9.23 -0.51
CA LEU A 18 -3.31 9.93 -1.03
C LEU A 18 -4.12 8.94 -1.87
N TYR A 19 -5.43 8.94 -1.70
CA TYR A 19 -6.39 8.15 -2.45
C TYR A 19 -7.41 9.09 -3.08
N GLU A 20 -7.81 8.81 -4.32
CA GLU A 20 -8.67 9.69 -5.09
C GLU A 20 -9.90 8.90 -5.57
N CYS A 21 -11.09 9.40 -5.22
CA CYS A 21 -12.33 8.68 -5.46
C CYS A 21 -13.53 9.62 -5.66
N GLN A 22 -14.70 9.07 -5.97
CA GLN A 22 -15.93 9.86 -6.04
C GLN A 22 -16.60 9.95 -4.66
N SER A 23 -17.24 11.09 -4.38
CA SER A 23 -17.91 11.32 -3.09
C SER A 23 -19.16 10.47 -2.90
N ASN A 24 -19.75 9.95 -3.97
CA ASN A 24 -20.94 9.10 -3.89
C ASN A 24 -20.63 7.61 -3.64
N LEU A 25 -19.35 7.23 -3.54
CA LEU A 25 -18.98 5.86 -3.18
C LEU A 25 -19.38 5.55 -1.74
N LEU A 26 -19.73 4.30 -1.49
CA LEU A 26 -19.98 3.80 -0.15
C LEU A 26 -18.66 3.75 0.64
N ILE A 27 -18.75 3.96 1.95
CA ILE A 27 -17.61 3.80 2.85
C ILE A 27 -17.07 2.36 2.78
N GLU A 28 -17.93 1.37 2.55
CA GLU A 28 -17.50 -0.02 2.29
C GLU A 28 -16.57 -0.15 1.09
N GLU A 29 -16.94 0.43 -0.05
CA GLU A 29 -16.13 0.41 -1.28
C GLU A 29 -14.80 1.16 -1.06
N VAL A 30 -14.86 2.34 -0.42
CA VAL A 30 -13.67 3.11 -0.06
C VAL A 30 -12.77 2.31 0.90
N THR A 31 -13.35 1.59 1.86
CA THR A 31 -12.58 0.75 2.80
C THR A 31 -11.85 -0.35 2.06
N SER A 32 -12.54 -1.08 1.17
CA SER A 32 -11.94 -2.15 0.37
C SER A 32 -10.75 -1.65 -0.45
N GLU A 33 -10.94 -0.58 -1.24
CA GLU A 33 -9.87 -0.04 -2.08
C GLU A 33 -8.68 0.50 -1.27
N VAL A 34 -8.96 1.23 -0.19
CA VAL A 34 -7.92 1.79 0.68
C VAL A 34 -7.14 0.69 1.39
N VAL A 35 -7.81 -0.38 1.85
CA VAL A 35 -7.14 -1.54 2.46
C VAL A 35 -6.24 -2.24 1.45
N GLN A 36 -6.70 -2.44 0.22
CA GLN A 36 -5.90 -3.06 -0.83
C GLN A 36 -4.65 -2.26 -1.17
N ILE A 37 -4.77 -0.93 -1.28
CA ILE A 37 -3.62 -0.03 -1.49
C ILE A 37 -2.65 -0.10 -0.32
N PHE A 38 -3.14 -0.02 0.92
CA PHE A 38 -2.31 -0.09 2.13
C PHE A 38 -1.55 -1.42 2.24
N ASN A 39 -2.24 -2.52 1.94
CA ASN A 39 -1.68 -3.87 1.96
C ASN A 39 -0.57 -4.03 0.93
N LEU A 40 -0.81 -3.63 -0.33
CA LEU A 40 0.21 -3.66 -1.39
C LEU A 40 1.40 -2.75 -1.08
N GLN A 41 1.15 -1.54 -0.57
CA GLN A 41 2.21 -0.62 -0.15
C GLN A 41 3.09 -1.26 0.94
N SER A 42 2.46 -1.91 1.93
CA SER A 42 3.15 -2.61 3.02
C SER A 42 3.96 -3.81 2.51
N GLN A 43 3.43 -4.56 1.55
CA GLN A 43 4.15 -5.67 0.91
C GLN A 43 5.37 -5.17 0.13
N ILE A 44 5.23 -4.09 -0.67
CA ILE A 44 6.36 -3.49 -1.39
C ILE A 44 7.44 -3.01 -0.40
N HIS A 45 7.07 -2.34 0.69
CA HIS A 45 8.04 -1.92 1.70
C HIS A 45 8.78 -3.11 2.34
N ARG A 46 8.07 -4.20 2.67
CA ARG A 46 8.68 -5.42 3.21
C ARG A 46 9.63 -6.07 2.20
N LEU A 47 9.19 -6.24 0.95
CA LEU A 47 10.02 -6.79 -0.13
C LEU A 47 11.29 -5.98 -0.34
N VAL A 48 11.16 -4.66 -0.45
CA VAL A 48 12.29 -3.75 -0.64
C VAL A 48 13.25 -3.84 0.55
N SER A 49 12.74 -3.84 1.79
CA SER A 49 13.58 -3.92 2.98
C SER A 49 14.40 -5.22 3.03
N GLU A 50 13.85 -6.33 2.55
CA GLU A 50 14.51 -7.64 2.61
C GLU A 50 15.40 -7.91 1.38
N LEU A 51 15.00 -7.43 0.20
CA LEU A 51 15.75 -7.62 -1.04
C LEU A 51 16.91 -6.63 -1.19
N GLN A 52 16.73 -5.38 -0.77
CA GLN A 52 17.74 -4.35 -0.92
C GLN A 52 19.12 -4.75 -0.36
N PRO A 53 19.26 -5.30 0.88
CA PRO A 53 20.57 -5.71 1.39
C PRO A 53 21.17 -6.89 0.62
N ARG A 54 20.34 -7.80 0.10
CA ARG A 54 20.79 -8.98 -0.66
C ARG A 54 21.24 -8.62 -2.08
N LEU A 55 20.71 -7.53 -2.63
CA LEU A 55 21.06 -7.03 -3.96
C LEU A 55 22.22 -6.04 -3.96
N LEU A 56 22.70 -5.58 -2.79
CA LEU A 56 23.88 -4.71 -2.65
C LEU A 56 25.11 -5.20 -3.44
N PRO A 57 25.49 -6.49 -3.39
CA PRO A 57 26.67 -6.99 -4.12
C PRO A 57 26.53 -6.93 -5.64
N PHE A 58 25.30 -6.80 -6.15
CA PHE A 58 24.98 -6.81 -7.57
C PHE A 58 24.69 -5.40 -8.11
N TYR A 59 24.94 -4.34 -7.33
CA TYR A 59 24.85 -2.97 -7.83
C TYR A 59 25.86 -2.75 -8.97
N GLY A 60 25.36 -2.38 -10.15
CA GLY A 60 26.16 -2.24 -11.37
C GLY A 60 26.25 -3.50 -12.22
N ASP A 61 25.71 -4.63 -11.77
CA ASP A 61 25.59 -5.82 -12.62
C ASP A 61 24.46 -5.59 -13.66
N PRO A 62 24.74 -5.68 -14.98
CA PRO A 62 23.72 -5.56 -16.01
C PRO A 62 22.58 -6.58 -15.85
N LYS A 63 22.84 -7.74 -15.23
CA LYS A 63 21.83 -8.77 -14.96
C LYS A 63 20.87 -8.35 -13.84
N ALA A 64 21.37 -7.73 -12.77
CA ALA A 64 20.54 -7.26 -11.66
C ALA A 64 19.88 -5.90 -11.93
N THR A 65 20.38 -5.13 -12.90
CA THR A 65 19.92 -3.77 -13.22
C THR A 65 18.41 -3.63 -13.38
N PRO A 66 17.69 -4.47 -14.15
CA PRO A 66 16.23 -4.35 -14.26
C PRO A 66 15.47 -4.61 -12.96
N LEU A 67 15.97 -5.53 -12.10
CA LEU A 67 15.34 -5.83 -10.81
C LEU A 67 15.56 -4.68 -9.82
N LEU A 68 16.79 -4.15 -9.77
CA LEU A 68 17.13 -2.97 -8.97
C LEU A 68 16.30 -1.75 -9.39
N ARG A 69 16.09 -1.57 -10.71
CA ARG A 69 15.22 -0.52 -11.24
C ARG A 69 13.78 -0.71 -10.79
N ALA A 70 13.20 -1.89 -10.99
CA ALA A 70 11.82 -2.19 -10.61
C ALA A 70 11.58 -1.97 -9.10
N LEU A 71 12.51 -2.42 -8.25
CA LEU A 71 12.45 -2.18 -6.80
C LEU A 71 12.55 -0.69 -6.46
N SER A 72 13.44 0.06 -7.11
CA SER A 72 13.57 1.49 -6.88
C SER A 72 12.33 2.27 -7.31
N GLU A 73 11.74 1.92 -8.45
CA GLU A 73 10.50 2.54 -8.96
C GLU A 73 9.33 2.24 -8.02
N ALA A 74 9.15 0.97 -7.63
CA ALA A 74 8.11 0.57 -6.69
C ALA A 74 8.28 1.25 -5.33
N LYS A 75 9.52 1.33 -4.81
CA LYS A 75 9.83 2.04 -3.55
C LYS A 75 9.47 3.52 -3.65
N SER A 76 9.83 4.18 -4.74
CA SER A 76 9.51 5.59 -4.95
C SER A 76 8.00 5.83 -5.07
N TYR A 77 7.28 4.94 -5.77
CA TYR A 77 5.83 5.03 -5.90
C TYR A 77 5.08 4.71 -4.60
N ALA A 78 5.57 3.76 -3.80
CA ALA A 78 5.02 3.41 -2.49
C ALA A 78 5.44 4.41 -1.37
N SER A 79 6.35 5.35 -1.66
CA SER A 79 6.90 6.30 -0.68
C SER A 79 5.93 7.42 -0.33
N LYS A 80 6.19 8.06 0.82
CA LYS A 80 5.57 9.34 1.22
C LYS A 80 5.81 10.46 0.22
N ASP A 81 6.80 10.32 -0.66
CA ASP A 81 7.07 11.29 -1.73
C ASP A 81 5.83 11.55 -2.59
N MET A 82 4.98 10.54 -2.79
CA MET A 82 3.69 10.71 -3.48
C MET A 82 2.76 11.67 -2.73
N VAL A 83 2.72 11.59 -1.40
CA VAL A 83 1.94 12.53 -0.57
C VAL A 83 2.53 13.94 -0.65
N ILE A 84 3.85 14.07 -0.59
CA ILE A 84 4.56 15.36 -0.68
C ILE A 84 4.30 16.04 -2.03
N HIS A 85 4.35 15.26 -3.11
CA HIS A 85 4.08 15.73 -4.47
C HIS A 85 2.59 15.79 -4.81
N ASN A 86 1.70 15.59 -3.84
CA ASN A 86 0.25 15.65 -3.99
C ASN A 86 -0.29 14.72 -5.11
N ARG A 87 0.33 13.54 -5.25
CA ARG A 87 -0.05 12.48 -6.19
C ARG A 87 -0.77 11.35 -5.45
N PRO A 88 -1.96 10.92 -5.93
CA PRO A 88 -2.63 9.76 -5.37
C PRO A 88 -1.89 8.46 -5.73
N LEU A 89 -1.89 7.52 -4.79
CA LEU A 89 -1.52 6.13 -5.04
C LEU A 89 -2.68 5.45 -5.74
N SER A 90 -2.38 4.80 -6.86
CA SER A 90 -3.30 3.93 -7.57
C SER A 90 -3.00 2.47 -7.23
N TYR A 91 -4.03 1.72 -6.84
CA TYR A 91 -3.94 0.27 -6.65
C TYR A 91 -3.38 -0.42 -7.90
N LEU A 92 -3.87 -0.06 -9.09
CA LEU A 92 -3.47 -0.68 -10.35
C LEU A 92 -1.98 -0.46 -10.65
N VAL A 93 -1.47 0.74 -10.37
CA VAL A 93 -0.05 1.06 -10.59
C VAL A 93 0.84 0.37 -9.56
N LEU A 94 0.44 0.34 -8.29
CA LEU A 94 1.14 -0.43 -7.25
C LEU A 94 1.20 -1.91 -7.61
N ARG A 95 0.07 -2.49 -8.02
CA ARG A 95 -0.02 -3.88 -8.43
C ARG A 95 0.89 -4.16 -9.62
N HIS A 96 0.92 -3.27 -10.62
CA HIS A 96 1.83 -3.41 -11.74
C HIS A 96 3.30 -3.41 -11.32
N HIS A 97 3.69 -2.50 -10.41
CA HIS A 97 5.05 -2.50 -9.84
C HIS A 97 5.36 -3.79 -9.10
N PHE A 98 4.41 -4.29 -8.30
CA PHE A 98 4.54 -5.55 -7.57
C PHE A 98 4.74 -6.74 -8.51
N GLU A 99 3.87 -6.90 -9.51
CA GLU A 99 3.96 -7.96 -10.53
C GLU A 99 5.27 -7.88 -11.34
N THR A 100 5.77 -6.66 -11.58
CA THR A 100 7.06 -6.45 -12.25
C THR A 100 8.22 -6.94 -11.39
N ILE A 101 8.21 -6.63 -10.09
CA ILE A 101 9.21 -7.16 -9.14
C ILE A 101 9.16 -8.68 -9.09
N GLU A 102 7.97 -9.28 -8.99
CA GLU A 102 7.80 -10.73 -8.96
C GLU A 102 8.34 -11.39 -10.23
N ARG A 103 8.03 -10.83 -11.41
CA ARG A 103 8.53 -11.34 -12.69
C ARG A 103 10.06 -11.28 -12.78
N GLU A 104 10.64 -10.14 -12.40
CA GLU A 104 12.09 -9.94 -12.43
C GLU A 104 12.81 -10.83 -11.41
N LEU A 105 12.20 -11.06 -10.24
CA LEU A 105 12.70 -12.03 -9.27
C LEU A 105 12.67 -13.44 -9.86
N ALA A 106 11.51 -13.89 -10.33
CA ALA A 106 11.34 -15.23 -10.88
C ALA A 106 12.32 -15.52 -12.04
N ALA A 107 12.56 -14.53 -12.91
CA ALA A 107 13.50 -14.66 -14.02
C ALA A 107 14.99 -14.72 -13.59
N LYS A 108 15.33 -14.20 -12.40
CA LYS A 108 16.73 -14.04 -11.95
C LYS A 108 17.10 -14.86 -10.73
N PHE A 109 16.13 -15.58 -10.16
CA PHE A 109 16.31 -16.45 -8.99
C PHE A 109 17.42 -17.48 -9.20
N ASP A 110 17.44 -18.13 -10.38
CA ASP A 110 18.45 -19.11 -10.73
C ASP A 110 19.85 -18.49 -10.93
N LEU A 111 19.92 -17.22 -11.31
CA LEU A 111 21.17 -16.52 -11.64
C LEU A 111 21.88 -15.92 -10.41
N LEU A 112 21.12 -15.54 -9.37
CA LEU A 112 21.67 -14.92 -8.16
C LEU A 112 22.11 -15.95 -7.10
N GLY A 113 21.97 -17.26 -7.37
CA GLY A 113 22.37 -18.32 -6.45
C GLY A 113 21.54 -18.35 -5.15
N VAL A 114 20.38 -17.70 -5.15
CA VAL A 114 19.49 -17.60 -3.99
C VAL A 114 18.62 -18.86 -3.93
N SER A 115 19.21 -19.98 -3.51
CA SER A 115 18.46 -21.18 -3.12
C SER A 115 17.56 -20.84 -1.93
N GLY A 116 16.30 -20.50 -2.19
CA GLY A 116 15.35 -20.15 -1.14
C GLY A 116 13.95 -19.88 -1.67
N SER A 117 13.34 -20.86 -2.36
CA SER A 117 12.00 -20.70 -2.93
C SER A 117 10.92 -20.40 -1.87
N THR A 118 11.13 -20.75 -0.60
CA THR A 118 10.10 -20.65 0.46
C THR A 118 10.01 -19.26 1.11
N HIS A 119 11.14 -18.58 1.37
CA HIS A 119 11.11 -17.33 2.16
C HIS A 119 10.46 -16.18 1.39
N TYR A 120 10.63 -16.12 0.07
CA TYR A 120 10.05 -15.04 -0.73
C TYR A 120 8.58 -15.29 -1.04
N GLN A 121 8.18 -16.54 -1.30
CA GLN A 121 6.77 -16.88 -1.39
C GLN A 121 6.01 -16.55 -0.09
N GLN A 122 6.67 -16.69 1.07
CA GLN A 122 6.13 -16.23 2.35
C GLN A 122 6.06 -14.70 2.46
N LEU A 123 7.01 -13.95 1.90
CA LEU A 123 6.93 -12.48 1.85
C LEU A 123 5.86 -11.95 0.88
N LEU A 124 5.59 -12.71 -0.18
CA LEU A 124 4.51 -12.48 -1.14
C LEU A 124 3.15 -12.92 -0.59
N SER A 125 3.13 -13.74 0.46
CA SER A 125 1.89 -14.20 1.10
C SER A 125 1.24 -13.09 1.94
N ASP A 126 -0.07 -13.23 2.18
CA ASP A 126 -0.93 -12.24 2.86
C ASP A 126 -0.69 -12.13 4.39
N VAL A 127 0.46 -12.61 4.89
CA VAL A 127 0.75 -12.60 6.33
C VAL A 127 0.88 -11.15 6.82
N GLY A 128 0.01 -10.77 7.77
CA GLY A 128 -0.02 -9.44 8.38
C GLY A 128 -0.71 -8.36 7.54
N LEU A 129 -1.51 -8.74 6.53
CA LEU A 129 -2.38 -7.82 5.82
C LEU A 129 -3.62 -7.46 6.65
N LEU A 130 -4.14 -6.26 6.43
CA LEU A 130 -5.42 -5.84 6.98
C LEU A 130 -6.57 -6.56 6.25
N SER A 131 -7.53 -7.10 7.01
CA SER A 131 -8.75 -7.65 6.42
C SER A 131 -9.77 -6.54 6.19
N GLU A 132 -10.44 -6.57 5.04
CA GLU A 132 -11.44 -5.56 4.69
C GLU A 132 -12.60 -5.56 5.67
N ASP A 133 -13.00 -6.71 6.19
CA ASP A 133 -14.07 -6.98 7.16
C ASP A 133 -13.72 -6.58 8.60
N THR A 134 -12.44 -6.63 8.97
CA THR A 134 -11.97 -6.20 10.29
C THR A 134 -11.37 -4.80 10.29
N THR A 135 -11.35 -4.08 9.18
CA THR A 135 -10.79 -2.72 9.14
C THR A 135 -11.87 -1.64 9.29
N GLN A 136 -11.61 -0.62 10.08
CA GLN A 136 -12.48 0.56 10.22
C GLN A 136 -11.78 1.82 9.73
N LEU A 137 -12.56 2.71 9.11
CA LEU A 137 -12.13 4.05 8.72
C LEU A 137 -12.63 5.07 9.74
N LYS A 138 -11.72 5.91 10.23
CA LYS A 138 -12.07 7.03 11.12
C LYS A 138 -11.76 8.37 10.48
N LEU A 139 -12.72 9.28 10.54
CA LEU A 139 -12.58 10.69 10.16
C LEU A 139 -12.71 11.57 11.40
N ALA A 140 -11.72 12.42 11.68
CA ALA A 140 -11.72 13.32 12.82
C ALA A 140 -12.07 12.62 14.16
N GLY A 141 -11.60 11.38 14.34
CA GLY A 141 -11.86 10.55 15.53
C GLY A 141 -13.19 9.81 15.54
N LYS A 142 -14.08 10.04 14.57
CA LYS A 142 -15.37 9.34 14.42
C LYS A 142 -15.27 8.20 13.42
N GLU A 143 -15.82 7.04 13.77
CA GLU A 143 -15.95 5.90 12.87
C GLU A 143 -16.96 6.21 11.75
N LEU A 144 -16.60 5.81 10.53
CA LEU A 144 -17.47 5.94 9.36
C LEU A 144 -18.30 4.66 9.20
N MET A 145 -19.62 4.81 9.02
CA MET A 145 -20.52 3.68 8.82
C MET A 145 -20.40 3.17 7.38
N ARG A 146 -20.18 1.86 7.21
CA ARG A 146 -19.95 1.24 5.91
C ARG A 146 -21.08 1.44 4.89
N GLU A 147 -22.31 1.45 5.39
CA GLU A 147 -23.54 1.62 4.59
C GLU A 147 -23.77 3.06 4.10
N LYS A 148 -22.99 4.02 4.61
CA LYS A 148 -23.12 5.44 4.25
C LYS A 148 -22.23 5.79 3.06
N GLN A 149 -22.57 6.87 2.38
CA GLN A 149 -21.73 7.40 1.31
C GLN A 149 -20.65 8.31 1.90
N LEU A 150 -19.51 8.41 1.21
CA LEU A 150 -18.47 9.35 1.58
C LEU A 150 -19.03 10.79 1.66
N SER A 151 -19.94 11.16 0.78
CA SER A 151 -20.61 12.47 0.73
C SER A 151 -21.48 12.80 1.94
N ASP A 152 -21.84 11.80 2.76
CA ASP A 152 -22.56 12.04 4.02
C ASP A 152 -21.63 12.64 5.09
N TYR A 153 -20.30 12.48 4.91
CA TYR A 153 -19.28 12.92 5.85
C TYR A 153 -18.41 14.06 5.34
N VAL A 154 -18.31 14.23 4.01
CA VAL A 154 -17.44 15.23 3.37
C VAL A 154 -18.19 15.97 2.27
N GLY A 155 -17.84 17.24 2.03
CA GLY A 155 -18.51 18.05 1.01
C GLY A 155 -18.23 17.56 -0.41
N ARG A 156 -19.24 17.63 -1.30
CA ARG A 156 -19.16 17.13 -2.71
C ARG A 156 -17.97 17.66 -3.53
N ASN A 157 -17.44 18.83 -3.17
CA ASN A 157 -16.34 19.52 -3.85
C ASN A 157 -15.23 19.96 -2.88
N GLU A 158 -15.10 19.28 -1.74
CA GLU A 158 -13.98 19.57 -0.85
C GLU A 158 -12.66 19.15 -1.50
N LYS A 159 -11.83 20.16 -1.83
CA LYS A 159 -10.38 20.01 -2.03
C LYS A 159 -9.66 19.78 -0.68
N THR A 160 -10.41 19.58 0.40
CA THR A 160 -9.90 19.42 1.75
C THR A 160 -9.22 18.06 1.86
N LYS A 161 -8.01 18.05 2.41
CA LYS A 161 -7.23 16.84 2.69
C LYS A 161 -7.91 16.07 3.83
N ILE A 162 -8.85 15.19 3.48
CA ILE A 162 -9.60 14.36 4.45
C ILE A 162 -8.64 13.33 5.02
N VAL A 163 -8.40 13.34 6.34
CA VAL A 163 -7.53 12.34 6.96
C VAL A 163 -8.35 11.15 7.41
N LEU A 164 -8.21 10.01 6.73
CA LEU A 164 -8.77 8.73 7.17
C LEU A 164 -7.72 7.94 7.92
N LYS A 165 -8.05 7.51 9.14
CA LYS A 165 -7.24 6.56 9.89
C LYS A 165 -7.71 5.15 9.64
N LEU A 166 -6.83 4.29 9.13
CA LEU A 166 -7.00 2.84 9.03
C LEU A 166 -6.69 2.18 10.36
N GLN A 167 -7.65 1.46 10.94
CA GLN A 167 -7.43 0.71 12.18
C GLN A 167 -8.01 -0.71 12.06
N PRO A 168 -7.33 -1.71 12.64
CA PRO A 168 -7.99 -2.97 12.98
C PRO A 168 -9.17 -2.69 13.91
N LYS A 169 -10.26 -3.41 13.72
CA LYS A 169 -11.44 -3.39 14.58
C LYS A 169 -11.05 -4.11 15.86
N ILE A 170 -10.82 -3.31 16.91
CA ILE A 170 -10.65 -3.83 18.26
C ILE A 170 -12.03 -4.34 18.69
N MET A 171 -12.26 -5.65 18.58
CA MET A 171 -13.41 -6.26 19.27
C MET A 171 -13.16 -6.12 20.77
N PRO A 172 -14.13 -5.60 21.55
CA PRO A 172 -14.03 -5.66 23.00
C PRO A 172 -13.95 -7.12 23.44
N PRO A 173 -13.13 -7.47 24.45
CA PRO A 173 -13.14 -8.80 25.02
C PRO A 173 -14.56 -9.07 25.55
N SER A 174 -15.11 -10.22 25.14
CA SER A 174 -16.42 -10.71 25.60
C SER A 174 -16.42 -11.06 27.08
#